data_AF-A0A7S0WY84-F1
#
_entry.id   AF-A0A7S0WY84-F1
#
_cell.length_a   1.000
_cell.length_b   1.000
_cell.length_c   1.000
_cell.angle_alpha   90.00
_cell.angle_beta   90.00
_cell.angle_gamma   90.00
#
_symmetry.space_group_name_H-M   'P 1'
#
loop_
_entity.id
_entity.type
_entity.pdbx_description
1 polymer ?
#
loop_
_entity_poly.entity_id
_entity_poly.type
_entity_poly.pdbx_seq_one_letter_code
_entity_poly.pdbx_strand_id
1 'polypeptide(L)'
;MHLVGPAAPHMQRLQLRRMQLQPSLYPSLSVCRQLTSLELSDVKLADAAVRDLPLLPALVPSLTSLTVGDWDQLPLLSALAPQLLHLKLAASHPGDDNLPRALEALAGCRQLQTLNAGNLEVDDAWMGVLLSL
;
A
#
# COMPACT_ATOMS: atom_id res chain seq x y z
N MET A 1 17.42 7.91 -11.91
CA MET A 1 16.35 8.67 -12.60
C MET A 1 15.67 9.53 -11.54
N HIS A 2 16.02 10.82 -11.47
CA HIS A 2 15.36 11.75 -10.56
C HIS A 2 13.97 12.05 -11.12
N LEU A 3 12.91 11.53 -10.48
CA LEU A 3 11.55 11.98 -10.73
C LEU A 3 11.38 13.38 -10.10
N VAL A 4 11.99 14.39 -10.71
CA VAL A 4 11.56 15.79 -10.57
C VAL A 4 10.72 16.08 -11.82
N GLY A 5 9.57 15.42 -11.90
CA GLY A 5 8.54 15.75 -12.88
C GLY A 5 7.75 16.98 -12.40
N PRO A 6 7.05 17.70 -13.29
CA PRO A 6 6.19 18.81 -12.90
C PRO A 6 5.20 18.34 -11.83
N ALA A 7 4.99 19.16 -10.80
CA ALA A 7 4.01 18.88 -9.77
C ALA A 7 2.68 18.49 -10.42
N ALA A 8 2.18 17.30 -10.10
CA ALA A 8 0.94 16.76 -10.66
C ALA A 8 -0.15 16.78 -9.57
N PRO A 9 -0.59 17.95 -9.09
CA PRO A 9 -1.52 18.06 -7.95
C PRO A 9 -2.89 17.45 -8.24
N HIS A 10 -3.23 17.27 -9.52
CA HIS A 10 -4.46 16.66 -10.00
C HIS A 10 -4.32 15.18 -10.36
N MET A 11 -3.16 14.57 -10.10
CA MET A 11 -2.97 13.15 -10.37
C MET A 11 -3.86 12.31 -9.45
N GLN A 12 -4.71 11.49 -10.04
CA GLN A 12 -5.63 10.60 -9.31
C GLN A 12 -5.10 9.17 -9.21
N ARG A 13 -4.26 8.75 -10.16
CA ARG A 13 -3.72 7.40 -10.22
C ARG A 13 -2.22 7.45 -10.45
N LEU A 14 -1.47 6.74 -9.62
CA LEU A 14 -0.02 6.60 -9.73
C LEU A 14 0.33 5.12 -9.73
N GLN A 15 1.01 4.69 -10.79
CA GLN A 15 1.50 3.32 -10.93
C GLN A 15 3.01 3.34 -10.93
N LEU A 16 3.60 2.70 -9.92
CA LEU A 16 5.03 2.48 -9.81
C LEU A 16 5.24 0.98 -9.89
N ARG A 17 5.99 0.55 -10.91
CA ARG A 17 6.27 -0.86 -11.14
C ARG A 17 7.75 -1.07 -11.33
N ARG A 18 8.34 -2.08 -10.68
CA ARG A 18 9.75 -2.45 -10.86
C ARG A 18 10.71 -1.29 -10.61
N MET A 19 10.46 -0.55 -9.54
CA MET A 19 11.27 0.62 -9.16
C MET A 19 11.82 0.47 -7.75
N GLN A 20 12.98 1.05 -7.50
CA GLN A 20 13.45 1.29 -6.15
C GLN A 20 13.13 2.73 -5.78
N LEU A 21 12.21 2.92 -4.85
CA LEU A 21 11.86 4.24 -4.36
C LEU A 21 12.87 4.67 -3.29
N GLN A 22 13.55 5.79 -3.55
CA GLN A 22 14.47 6.39 -2.58
C GLN A 22 13.73 7.36 -1.66
N PRO A 23 14.22 7.53 -0.41
CA PRO A 23 13.61 8.47 0.54
C PRO A 23 13.46 9.91 0.10
N SER A 24 14.35 10.36 -0.79
CA SER A 24 14.28 11.66 -1.41
C SER A 24 13.04 11.90 -2.28
N LEU A 25 12.32 10.85 -2.69
CA LEU A 25 11.15 10.96 -3.56
C LEU A 25 9.81 11.13 -2.81
N TYR A 26 9.73 10.80 -1.51
CA TYR A 26 8.47 10.87 -0.76
C TYR A 26 7.88 12.28 -0.63
N PRO A 27 8.68 13.35 -0.43
CA PRO A 27 8.15 14.72 -0.45
C PRO A 27 7.46 15.08 -1.77
N SER A 28 7.85 14.43 -2.88
CA SER A 28 7.25 14.63 -4.20
C SER A 28 5.94 13.85 -4.39
N LEU A 29 5.63 12.87 -3.53
CA LEU A 29 4.32 12.21 -3.50
C LEU A 29 3.30 13.05 -2.72
N SER A 30 3.75 13.84 -1.74
CA SER A 30 2.91 14.73 -0.93
C SER A 30 2.17 15.80 -1.72
N VAL A 31 2.66 16.14 -2.91
CA VAL A 31 2.01 17.13 -3.79
C VAL A 31 0.81 16.56 -4.54
N CYS A 32 0.68 15.24 -4.64
CA CYS A 32 -0.43 14.55 -5.31
C CYS A 32 -1.67 14.49 -4.41
N ARG A 33 -2.24 15.64 -4.05
CA ARG A 33 -3.34 15.75 -3.08
C ARG A 33 -4.65 15.09 -3.53
N GLN A 34 -4.79 14.84 -4.84
CA GLN A 34 -5.97 14.19 -5.43
C GLN A 34 -5.75 12.71 -5.71
N LEU A 35 -4.65 12.11 -5.24
CA LEU A 35 -4.35 10.71 -5.52
C LEU A 35 -5.34 9.79 -4.79
N THR A 36 -6.09 9.00 -5.55
CA THR A 36 -7.06 8.04 -5.01
C THR A 36 -6.63 6.59 -5.20
N SER A 37 -5.74 6.33 -6.16
CA SER A 37 -5.20 5.00 -6.42
C SER A 37 -3.69 5.02 -6.51
N LEU A 38 -3.05 4.15 -5.71
CA LEU A 38 -1.62 3.93 -5.72
C LEU A 38 -1.32 2.45 -5.99
N GLU A 39 -0.47 2.19 -6.97
CA GLU A 39 0.02 0.86 -7.27
C GLU A 39 1.53 0.80 -7.10
N LEU A 40 1.99 -0.11 -6.23
CA LEU A 40 3.38 -0.37 -5.89
C LEU A 40 3.74 -1.83 -6.20
N SER A 41 3.76 -2.20 -7.48
CA SER A 41 4.05 -3.59 -7.87
C SER A 41 5.55 -3.80 -8.05
N ASP A 42 6.14 -4.77 -7.34
CA ASP A 42 7.59 -5.05 -7.45
C ASP A 42 8.43 -3.78 -7.18
N VAL A 43 8.00 -3.00 -6.19
CA VAL A 43 8.66 -1.76 -5.77
C VAL A 43 9.40 -2.02 -4.47
N LYS A 44 10.72 -1.89 -4.50
CA LYS A 44 11.50 -1.98 -3.26
C LYS A 44 11.43 -0.64 -2.54
N LEU A 45 10.75 -0.65 -1.40
CA LEU A 45 10.70 0.47 -0.48
C LEU A 45 11.90 0.39 0.47
N ALA A 46 12.58 1.50 0.70
CA ALA A 46 13.50 1.59 1.84
C ALA A 46 12.70 1.61 3.16
N ASP A 47 13.28 1.17 4.28
CA ASP A 47 12.59 1.18 5.59
C ASP A 47 12.01 2.56 5.96
N ALA A 48 12.75 3.63 5.62
CA ALA A 48 12.28 5.00 5.80
C ALA A 48 11.03 5.32 4.95
N ALA A 49 10.87 4.70 3.78
CA ALA A 49 9.64 4.81 2.97
C ALA A 49 8.44 4.30 3.71
N VAL A 50 8.57 3.09 4.23
CA VAL A 50 7.49 2.37 4.88
C VAL A 50 7.02 3.15 6.11
N ARG A 51 7.94 3.88 6.76
CA ARG A 51 7.63 4.78 7.87
C ARG A 51 7.07 6.15 7.45
N ASP A 52 7.61 6.76 6.41
CA ASP A 52 7.38 8.18 6.11
C ASP A 52 6.27 8.42 5.05
N LEU A 53 6.01 7.47 4.13
CA LEU A 53 4.91 7.56 3.15
C LEU A 53 3.53 7.75 3.79
N PRO A 54 3.19 7.01 4.87
CA PRO A 54 1.90 7.19 5.53
C PRO A 54 1.82 8.44 6.40
N LEU A 55 2.97 9.08 6.68
CA LEU A 55 2.99 10.36 7.38
C LEU A 55 2.68 11.54 6.46
N LEU A 56 2.42 11.29 5.17
CA LEU A 56 2.05 12.32 4.20
C LEU A 56 0.56 12.69 4.37
N PRO A 57 0.23 13.80 5.07
CA PRO A 57 -1.14 14.07 5.53
C PRO A 57 -2.11 14.36 4.39
N ALA A 58 -1.58 14.68 3.20
CA ALA A 58 -2.36 14.95 2.00
C ALA A 58 -2.57 13.73 1.11
N LEU A 59 -1.78 12.66 1.29
CA LEU A 59 -1.87 11.44 0.49
C LEU A 59 -2.83 10.44 1.13
N VAL A 60 -2.82 10.35 2.46
CA VAL A 60 -3.62 9.38 3.22
C VAL A 60 -5.13 9.57 2.97
N PRO A 61 -5.76 10.74 3.22
CA PRO A 61 -7.23 10.83 3.28
C PRO A 61 -7.95 10.53 1.97
N SER A 62 -7.27 10.67 0.83
CA SER A 62 -7.84 10.50 -0.51
C SER A 62 -7.62 9.10 -1.08
N LEU A 63 -6.71 8.31 -0.54
CA LEU A 63 -6.27 7.05 -1.12
C LEU A 63 -7.21 5.90 -0.73
N THR A 64 -8.10 5.55 -1.65
CA THR A 64 -9.11 4.48 -1.47
C THR A 64 -8.72 3.17 -2.12
N SER A 65 -7.71 3.18 -3.00
CA SER A 65 -7.22 1.98 -3.68
C SER A 65 -5.71 1.83 -3.56
N LEU A 66 -5.29 0.65 -3.09
CA LEU A 66 -3.87 0.29 -2.96
C LEU A 66 -3.61 -1.06 -3.63
N THR A 67 -2.52 -1.13 -4.40
CA THR A 67 -1.91 -2.40 -4.82
C THR A 67 -0.51 -2.48 -4.21
N VAL A 68 -0.26 -3.52 -3.42
CA VAL A 68 1.08 -3.84 -2.91
C VAL A 68 1.61 -5.10 -3.59
N GLY A 69 2.83 -5.02 -4.10
CA GLY A 69 3.50 -6.12 -4.77
C GLY A 69 4.57 -6.81 -3.95
N ASP A 70 4.87 -6.29 -2.76
CA ASP A 70 5.85 -6.85 -1.84
C ASP A 70 5.36 -6.71 -0.40
N TRP A 71 5.66 -7.67 0.45
CA TRP A 71 5.21 -7.72 1.84
C TRP A 71 5.95 -6.74 2.74
N ASP A 72 7.15 -6.32 2.36
CA ASP A 72 7.88 -5.24 3.03
C ASP A 72 7.09 -3.91 3.01
N GLN A 73 6.09 -3.80 2.12
CA GLN A 73 5.21 -2.64 2.00
C GLN A 73 4.00 -2.71 2.95
N LEU A 74 3.78 -3.82 3.68
CA LEU A 74 2.64 -3.99 4.58
C LEU A 74 2.47 -2.92 5.66
N PRO A 75 3.52 -2.32 6.23
CA PRO A 75 3.30 -1.25 7.21
C PRO A 75 2.75 0.04 6.57
N LEU A 76 2.75 0.16 5.24
CA LEU A 76 1.93 1.17 4.56
C LEU A 76 0.44 0.85 4.68
N LEU A 77 0.08 -0.43 4.61
CA LEU A 77 -1.30 -0.87 4.69
C LEU A 77 -1.89 -0.50 6.04
N SER A 78 -1.21 -0.73 7.16
CA SER A 78 -1.75 -0.42 8.49
C SER A 78 -2.13 1.05 8.66
N ALA A 79 -1.37 1.96 8.06
CA ALA A 79 -1.65 3.39 8.13
C ALA A 79 -2.71 3.88 7.11
N LEU A 80 -2.89 3.16 6.00
CA LEU A 80 -3.89 3.48 4.97
C LEU A 80 -5.20 2.71 5.16
N ALA A 81 -5.17 1.63 5.94
CA ALA A 81 -6.25 0.66 6.14
C ALA A 81 -7.61 1.30 6.47
N PRO A 82 -7.74 2.30 7.35
CA PRO A 82 -9.04 2.81 7.76
C PRO A 82 -9.90 3.40 6.63
N GLN A 83 -9.29 3.79 5.50
CA GLN A 83 -10.00 4.43 4.38
C GLN A 83 -9.97 3.62 3.07
N LEU A 84 -9.26 2.49 3.05
CA LEU A 84 -9.14 1.69 1.84
C LEU A 84 -10.46 0.97 1.53
N LEU A 85 -10.92 1.15 0.29
CA LEU A 85 -12.08 0.47 -0.27
C LEU A 85 -11.65 -0.70 -1.16
N HIS A 86 -10.50 -0.60 -1.80
CA HIS A 86 -9.99 -1.62 -2.72
C HIS A 86 -8.52 -1.93 -2.43
N LEU A 87 -8.23 -3.20 -2.17
CA LEU A 87 -6.88 -3.68 -1.91
C LEU A 87 -6.56 -4.82 -2.87
N LYS A 88 -5.38 -4.75 -3.50
CA LYS A 88 -4.80 -5.86 -4.23
C LYS A 88 -3.46 -6.24 -3.62
N LEU A 89 -3.34 -7.51 -3.25
CA LEU A 89 -2.11 -8.14 -2.79
C LEU A 89 -1.56 -8.94 -3.96
N ALA A 90 -0.50 -8.43 -4.60
CA ALA A 90 0.11 -9.03 -5.78
C ALA A 90 1.32 -9.92 -5.47
N ALA A 91 1.83 -9.87 -4.23
CA ALA A 91 2.96 -10.68 -3.77
C ALA A 91 2.56 -12.15 -3.54
N SER A 92 3.47 -13.07 -3.80
CA SER A 92 3.36 -14.48 -3.40
C SER A 92 3.79 -14.63 -1.94
N HIS A 93 2.87 -15.07 -1.08
CA HIS A 93 3.05 -15.54 0.32
C HIS A 93 3.90 -14.66 1.26
N PRO A 94 3.36 -14.12 2.37
CA PRO A 94 4.23 -13.46 3.34
C PRO A 94 5.11 -14.56 3.95
N GLY A 95 6.43 -14.38 4.01
CA GLY A 95 7.22 -15.28 4.87
C GLY A 95 6.62 -15.30 6.28
N ASP A 96 6.76 -16.41 7.01
CA ASP A 96 6.12 -16.63 8.33
C ASP A 96 6.28 -15.42 9.28
N ASP A 97 7.43 -14.74 9.26
CA ASP A 97 7.73 -13.57 10.09
C ASP A 97 6.84 -12.35 9.79
N ASN A 98 6.36 -12.23 8.55
CA ASN A 98 5.54 -11.11 8.09
C ASN A 98 4.04 -11.40 8.13
N LEU A 99 3.65 -12.67 8.25
CA LEU A 99 2.25 -13.10 8.27
C LEU A 99 1.43 -12.41 9.38
N PRO A 100 1.87 -12.35 10.65
CA PRO A 100 1.08 -11.71 11.71
C PRO A 100 0.82 -10.23 11.44
N ARG A 101 1.83 -9.51 10.93
CA ARG A 101 1.72 -8.08 10.60
C ARG A 101 0.78 -7.86 9.41
N ALA A 102 0.79 -8.78 8.44
CA ALA A 102 -0.11 -8.77 7.29
C ALA A 102 -1.56 -8.85 7.75
N LEU A 103 -1.84 -9.84 8.60
CA LEU A 103 -3.17 -10.11 9.16
C LEU A 103 -3.66 -8.94 10.02
N GLU A 104 -2.80 -8.36 10.86
CA GLU A 104 -3.13 -7.18 11.68
C GLU A 104 -3.46 -5.95 10.80
N ALA A 105 -2.64 -5.67 9.79
CA ALA A 105 -2.87 -4.55 8.88
C ALA A 105 -4.18 -4.72 8.08
N LEU A 106 -4.46 -5.94 7.63
CA LEU A 106 -5.71 -6.27 6.95
C LEU A 106 -6.92 -6.11 7.86
N ALA A 107 -6.87 -6.58 9.11
CA ALA A 107 -7.97 -6.41 10.07
C ALA A 107 -8.32 -4.92 10.34
N GLY A 108 -7.38 -4.00 10.06
CA GLY A 108 -7.63 -2.55 10.08
C GLY A 108 -8.49 -2.03 8.92
N CYS A 109 -8.61 -2.78 7.82
CA CYS A 109 -9.28 -2.37 6.58
C CYS A 109 -10.81 -2.53 6.65
N ARG A 110 -11.47 -1.93 7.63
CA ARG A 110 -12.92 -2.12 7.90
C ARG A 110 -13.88 -1.50 6.88
N GLN A 111 -13.36 -0.76 5.91
CA GLN A 111 -14.15 -0.16 4.82
C GLN A 111 -13.95 -0.92 3.50
N LEU A 112 -13.21 -2.03 3.53
CA LEU A 112 -12.79 -2.72 2.32
C LEU A 112 -14.00 -3.36 1.63
N GLN A 113 -14.25 -2.93 0.39
CA GLN A 113 -15.31 -3.47 -0.47
C GLN A 113 -14.77 -4.55 -1.41
N THR A 114 -13.47 -4.49 -1.73
CA THR A 114 -12.84 -5.44 -2.64
C THR A 114 -11.45 -5.79 -2.18
N LEU A 115 -11.21 -7.08 -1.98
CA LEU A 115 -9.88 -7.66 -1.78
C LEU A 115 -9.55 -8.58 -2.94
N ASN A 116 -8.43 -8.30 -3.63
CA ASN A 116 -7.85 -9.23 -4.59
C ASN A 116 -6.58 -9.85 -4.01
N ALA A 117 -6.67 -11.12 -3.67
CA ALA A 117 -5.62 -11.93 -3.06
C ALA A 117 -5.31 -13.19 -3.90
N GLY A 118 -5.52 -13.14 -5.22
CA GLY A 118 -5.53 -14.34 -6.08
C GLY A 118 -4.24 -15.17 -6.12
N ASN A 119 -3.11 -14.64 -5.64
CA ASN A 119 -1.82 -15.33 -5.54
C ASN A 119 -1.42 -15.63 -4.08
N LEU A 120 -2.35 -15.50 -3.13
CA LEU A 120 -2.11 -15.85 -1.74
C LEU A 120 -2.51 -17.29 -1.47
N GLU A 121 -1.63 -17.99 -0.77
CA GLU A 121 -2.01 -19.20 -0.07
C GLU A 121 -2.81 -18.77 1.16
N VAL A 122 -4.08 -19.13 1.18
CA VAL A 122 -5.02 -18.78 2.25
C VAL A 122 -5.12 -19.97 3.18
N ASP A 123 -4.64 -19.80 4.41
CA ASP A 123 -4.81 -20.75 5.50
C ASP A 123 -5.92 -20.29 6.47
N ASP A 124 -6.08 -21.01 7.58
CA ASP A 124 -7.11 -20.71 8.59
C ASP A 124 -6.92 -19.32 9.23
N ALA A 125 -5.67 -18.85 9.36
CA ALA A 125 -5.38 -17.54 9.93
C ALA A 125 -5.84 -16.42 8.98
N TRP A 126 -5.58 -16.57 7.68
CA TRP A 126 -6.12 -15.70 6.65
C TRP A 126 -7.65 -15.73 6.63
N MET A 127 -8.26 -16.90 6.64
CA MET A 127 -9.72 -17.04 6.67
C MET A 127 -10.35 -16.33 7.87
N GLY A 128 -9.74 -16.42 9.05
CA GLY A 128 -10.20 -15.72 10.24
C GLY A 128 -10.26 -14.20 10.05
N VAL A 129 -9.22 -13.61 9.45
CA VAL A 129 -9.21 -12.16 9.16
C VAL A 129 -10.21 -11.80 8.06
N LEU A 130 -10.26 -12.58 6.97
CA LEU A 130 -11.17 -12.32 5.85
C LEU A 130 -12.64 -12.31 6.28
N LEU A 131 -13.03 -13.14 7.25
CA LEU A 131 -14.38 -13.17 7.81
C LEU A 131 -14.67 -11.98 8.76
N SER A 132 -13.65 -11.21 9.13
CA SER A 132 -13.74 -10.07 10.05
C SER A 132 -13.67 -8.70 9.37
N LEU A 133 -13.33 -8.67 8.07
CA LEU A 133 -13.34 -7.47 7.23
C LEU A 133 -14.78 -7.01 6.95
#